data_AF-A0A1Z9FJQ4-F1
#
_entry.id   AF-A0A1Z9FJQ4-F1
#
_cell.length_a   1.000
_cell.length_b   1.000
_cell.length_c   1.000
_cell.angle_alpha   90.00
_cell.angle_beta   90.00
_cell.angle_gamma   90.00
#
_symmetry.space_group_name_H-M   'P 1'
#
loop_
_entity.id
_entity.type
_entity.pdbx_description
1 polymer ?
#
loop_
_entity_poly.entity_id
_entity_poly.type
_entity_poly.pdbx_seq_one_letter_code
_entity_poly.pdbx_strand_id
1 'polypeptide(L)'
;MASYDSSQSTSKKRVNRIYSDLDLDFTRNPVTSDVVKLTDVEAVKRSVKNLIQTNHYERPFHPEIGSDVRALLFENMTPLTALNLERKVVEVLVNFEPRAKIVDVNANADIDGNGYHLTISFYVVGIQSPVTVETFLQRLR
;
A
#
# COMPACT_ATOMS: atom_id res chain seq x y z
N MET A 1 -21.96 26.30 39.64
CA MET A 1 -21.21 25.16 39.12
C MET A 1 -20.94 25.43 37.65
N ALA A 2 -19.68 25.66 37.26
CA ALA A 2 -19.30 25.90 35.88
C ALA A 2 -18.84 24.56 35.27
N SER A 3 -19.58 24.06 34.28
CA SER A 3 -19.18 22.91 33.49
C SER A 3 -18.05 23.34 32.54
N TYR A 4 -16.86 22.80 32.76
CA TYR A 4 -15.77 22.84 31.79
C TYR A 4 -15.93 21.63 30.87
N ASP A 5 -16.62 21.80 29.74
CA ASP A 5 -16.45 20.88 28.62
C ASP A 5 -15.37 21.44 27.70
N SER A 6 -14.11 21.18 28.07
CA SER A 6 -13.01 21.34 27.14
C SER A 6 -13.03 20.13 26.20
N SER A 7 -13.94 20.14 25.23
CA SER A 7 -13.71 19.42 23.99
C SER A 7 -12.41 20.00 23.44
N GLN A 8 -11.30 19.31 23.69
CA GLN A 8 -10.03 19.64 23.11
C GLN A 8 -10.26 19.62 21.61
N SER A 9 -10.44 20.82 21.04
CA SER A 9 -10.05 21.10 19.68
C SER A 9 -8.55 20.80 19.65
N THR A 10 -8.19 19.52 19.53
CA THR A 10 -6.93 19.10 18.97
C THR A 10 -6.86 19.80 17.65
N SER A 11 -6.21 20.97 17.69
CA SER A 11 -5.72 21.72 16.56
C SER A 11 -5.37 20.69 15.50
N LYS A 12 -6.14 20.66 14.41
CA LYS A 12 -5.81 19.93 13.19
C LYS A 12 -4.44 20.43 12.81
N LYS A 13 -3.40 19.75 13.34
CA LYS A 13 -2.00 20.08 13.17
C LYS A 13 -1.81 20.18 11.67
N ARG A 14 -1.63 21.40 11.16
CA ARG A 14 -1.78 21.77 9.75
C ARG A 14 -1.24 20.68 8.82
N VAL A 15 -2.11 19.77 8.40
CA VAL A 15 -1.82 18.83 7.32
C VAL A 15 -1.99 19.68 6.07
N ASN A 16 -0.88 20.14 5.49
CA ASN A 16 -0.91 21.06 4.34
C ASN A 16 -1.61 20.45 3.12
N ARG A 17 -1.80 19.12 3.08
CA ARG A 17 -2.51 18.42 2.02
C ARG A 17 -3.15 17.14 2.56
N ILE A 18 -4.48 17.10 2.57
CA ILE A 18 -5.24 15.90 2.88
C ILE A 18 -5.30 15.05 1.61
N TYR A 19 -4.89 13.78 1.69
CA TYR A 19 -5.04 12.86 0.58
C TYR A 19 -6.39 12.16 0.74
N SER A 20 -7.18 12.11 -0.33
CA SER A 20 -8.47 11.41 -0.32
C SER A 20 -8.64 10.63 -1.60
N ASP A 21 -9.13 9.41 -1.48
CA ASP A 21 -9.43 8.52 -2.60
C ASP A 21 -10.78 7.81 -2.37
N LEU A 22 -11.28 7.14 -3.40
CA LEU A 22 -12.49 6.32 -3.32
C LEU A 22 -12.15 4.91 -2.86
N ASP A 23 -13.08 4.28 -2.15
CA ASP A 23 -13.04 2.84 -1.90
C ASP A 23 -13.39 2.08 -3.19
N LEU A 24 -12.56 1.11 -3.61
CA LEU A 24 -12.83 0.31 -4.83
C LEU A 24 -14.00 -0.65 -4.64
N ASP A 25 -14.41 -0.90 -3.39
CA ASP A 25 -15.58 -1.73 -3.10
C ASP A 25 -16.89 -0.93 -3.26
N PHE A 26 -16.78 0.39 -3.51
CA PHE A 26 -17.89 1.33 -3.70
C PHE A 26 -19.00 1.17 -2.65
N THR A 27 -18.58 0.90 -1.41
CA THR A 27 -19.51 0.70 -0.30
C THR A 27 -20.30 1.97 -0.04
N ARG A 28 -21.60 1.81 0.22
CA ARG A 28 -22.49 2.94 0.50
C ARG A 28 -22.38 3.29 1.98
N ASN A 29 -22.14 4.56 2.27
CA ASN A 29 -22.19 5.09 3.62
C ASN A 29 -23.65 5.01 4.14
N PRO A 30 -23.91 4.31 5.26
CA PRO A 30 -25.27 4.12 5.76
C PRO A 30 -25.94 5.42 6.21
N VAL A 31 -25.16 6.46 6.53
CA VAL A 31 -25.68 7.75 7.01
C VAL A 31 -25.86 8.74 5.87
N THR A 32 -24.80 9.01 5.09
CA THR A 32 -24.84 10.03 4.04
C THR A 32 -25.35 9.51 2.70
N SER A 33 -25.48 8.19 2.54
CA SER A 33 -25.83 7.54 1.28
C SER A 33 -24.81 7.69 0.14
N ASP A 34 -23.67 8.33 0.39
CA ASP A 34 -22.59 8.52 -0.59
C ASP A 34 -21.62 7.33 -0.62
N VAL A 35 -20.71 7.32 -1.59
CA VAL A 35 -19.57 6.37 -1.64
C VAL A 35 -18.57 6.70 -0.52
N VAL A 36 -18.09 5.66 0.17
CA VAL A 36 -17.06 5.77 1.19
C VAL A 36 -15.74 6.29 0.60
N LYS A 37 -15.14 7.26 1.29
CA LYS A 37 -13.85 7.86 0.92
C LYS A 37 -12.77 7.34 1.87
N LEU A 38 -11.64 6.93 1.30
CA LEU A 38 -10.42 6.62 2.04
C LEU A 38 -9.62 7.91 2.22
N THR A 39 -9.06 8.12 3.40
CA THR A 39 -8.32 9.35 3.72
C THR A 39 -6.90 9.06 4.18
N ASP A 40 -6.00 9.97 3.83
CA ASP A 40 -4.60 10.06 4.21
C ASP A 40 -3.86 8.72 4.11
N VAL A 41 -3.59 8.08 5.25
CA VAL A 41 -2.80 6.85 5.34
C VAL A 41 -3.45 5.70 4.57
N GLU A 42 -4.77 5.55 4.69
CA GLU A 42 -5.48 4.41 4.09
C GLU A 42 -5.47 4.48 2.57
N ALA A 43 -5.60 5.69 2.01
CA ALA A 43 -5.48 5.92 0.57
C ALA A 43 -4.08 5.54 0.06
N VAL A 44 -3.02 5.88 0.81
CA VAL A 44 -1.64 5.50 0.45
C VAL A 44 -1.43 4.00 0.59
N LYS A 45 -1.91 3.36 1.67
CA LYS A 45 -1.84 1.89 1.82
C LYS A 45 -2.50 1.18 0.64
N ARG A 46 -3.65 1.67 0.19
CA ARG A 46 -4.38 1.09 -0.95
C ARG A 46 -3.63 1.28 -2.26
N SER A 47 -3.08 2.46 -2.50
CA SER A 47 -2.25 2.72 -3.68
C SER A 47 -1.03 1.79 -3.75
N VAL A 48 -0.31 1.64 -2.63
CA VAL A 48 0.83 0.70 -2.51
C VAL A 48 0.39 -0.73 -2.85
N LYS A 49 -0.70 -1.21 -2.26
CA LYS A 49 -1.25 -2.55 -2.55
C LYS A 49 -1.60 -2.73 -4.03
N ASN A 50 -2.23 -1.73 -4.63
CA ASN A 50 -2.60 -1.78 -6.05
C ASN A 50 -1.38 -1.83 -6.96
N LEU A 51 -0.34 -1.02 -6.69
CA LEU A 51 0.90 -1.01 -7.47
C LEU A 51 1.62 -2.36 -7.44
N ILE A 52 1.67 -3.02 -6.29
CA ILE A 52 2.28 -4.36 -6.14
C ILE A 52 1.48 -5.41 -6.91
N GLN A 53 0.16 -5.28 -6.95
CA GLN A 53 -0.71 -6.22 -7.66
C GLN A 53 -0.77 -6.00 -9.17
N THR A 54 -0.30 -4.85 -9.66
CA THR A 54 -0.33 -4.50 -11.08
C THR A 54 0.85 -5.16 -11.81
N ASN A 55 0.56 -5.90 -12.87
CA ASN A 55 1.58 -6.47 -13.76
C ASN A 55 2.04 -5.48 -14.82
N HIS A 56 3.17 -5.78 -15.45
CA HIS A 56 3.64 -5.02 -16.59
C HIS A 56 2.61 -5.09 -17.74
N TYR A 57 2.46 -3.99 -18.48
CA TYR A 57 1.48 -3.84 -19.57
C TYR A 57 -0.01 -3.86 -19.20
N GLU A 58 -0.39 -3.93 -17.91
CA GLU A 58 -1.81 -3.82 -17.53
C GLU A 58 -2.38 -2.39 -17.69
N ARG A 59 -1.51 -1.38 -17.76
CA ARG A 59 -1.90 0.02 -17.98
C ARG A 59 -1.58 0.45 -19.42
N PRO A 60 -2.59 0.65 -20.29
CA PRO A 60 -2.37 0.88 -21.73
C PRO A 60 -1.48 2.08 -22.09
N PHE A 61 -1.57 3.16 -21.31
CA PHE A 61 -0.84 4.40 -21.58
C PHE A 61 0.42 4.58 -20.72
N HIS A 62 0.66 3.64 -19.81
CA HIS A 62 1.79 3.65 -18.89
C HIS A 62 2.28 2.22 -18.63
N PRO A 63 2.79 1.54 -19.67
CA PRO A 63 3.24 0.15 -19.55
C PRO A 63 4.35 -0.01 -18.50
N GLU A 64 5.13 1.05 -18.25
CA GLU A 64 6.19 1.11 -17.23
C GLU A 64 5.67 0.91 -15.79
N ILE A 65 4.38 1.17 -15.54
CA ILE A 65 3.77 1.01 -14.23
C ILE A 65 3.37 -0.46 -14.05
N GLY A 66 4.29 -1.25 -13.51
CA GLY A 66 4.04 -2.63 -13.14
C GLY A 66 5.25 -3.22 -12.42
N SER A 67 5.00 -3.98 -11.36
CA SER A 67 6.07 -4.59 -10.56
C SER A 67 6.51 -5.96 -11.10
N ASP A 68 5.69 -6.54 -12.00
CA ASP A 68 5.84 -7.90 -12.55
C ASP A 68 6.13 -8.97 -11.49
N VAL A 69 5.72 -8.69 -10.25
CA VAL A 69 6.01 -9.54 -9.09
C VAL A 69 5.37 -10.91 -9.28
N ARG A 70 4.21 -10.98 -9.94
CA ARG A 70 3.53 -12.25 -10.23
C ARG A 70 4.33 -13.16 -11.17
N ALA A 71 5.09 -12.61 -12.13
CA ALA A 71 5.94 -13.42 -13.00
C ALA A 71 7.04 -14.12 -12.19
N LEU A 72 7.63 -13.41 -11.21
CA LEU A 72 8.65 -13.97 -10.32
C LEU A 72 8.13 -15.08 -9.40
N LEU A 73 6.81 -15.14 -9.14
CA LEU A 73 6.20 -16.21 -8.35
C LEU A 73 6.22 -17.58 -9.07
N PHE A 74 6.50 -17.61 -10.39
CA PHE A 74 6.62 -18.85 -11.15
C PHE A 74 8.05 -19.40 -11.21
N GLU A 75 9.03 -18.62 -10.75
CA GLU A 75 10.43 -19.07 -10.66
C GLU A 75 10.66 -19.94 -9.43
N ASN A 76 11.77 -20.69 -9.44
CA ASN A 76 12.12 -21.55 -8.31
C ASN A 76 12.36 -20.70 -7.04
N MET A 77 11.78 -21.11 -5.90
CA MET A 77 11.89 -20.36 -4.65
C MET A 77 13.32 -20.43 -4.11
N THR A 78 14.09 -19.37 -4.34
CA THR A 78 15.47 -19.23 -3.88
C THR A 78 15.65 -17.90 -3.13
N PRO A 79 16.67 -17.76 -2.27
CA PRO A 79 16.99 -16.47 -1.66
C PRO A 79 17.25 -15.37 -2.71
N LEU A 80 17.74 -15.74 -3.90
CA LEU A 80 17.97 -14.82 -5.00
C LEU A 80 16.66 -14.30 -5.61
N THR A 81 15.64 -15.15 -5.80
CA THR A 81 14.33 -14.71 -6.30
C THR A 81 13.62 -13.82 -5.29
N ALA A 82 13.72 -14.12 -3.99
CA ALA A 82 13.20 -13.26 -2.94
C ALA A 82 13.84 -11.86 -2.98
N LEU A 83 15.17 -11.78 -3.07
CA LEU A 83 15.88 -10.50 -3.19
C LEU A 83 15.51 -9.72 -4.46
N ASN A 84 15.34 -10.41 -5.59
CA ASN A 84 14.90 -9.77 -6.83
C ASN A 84 13.48 -9.21 -6.70
N LEU A 85 12.59 -9.94 -6.03
CA LEU A 85 11.22 -9.52 -5.75
C LEU A 85 11.20 -8.26 -4.88
N GLU A 86 11.97 -8.24 -3.78
CA GLU A 86 12.12 -7.07 -2.91
C GLU A 86 12.59 -5.86 -3.70
N ARG A 87 13.65 -6.02 -4.52
CA ARG A 87 14.20 -4.94 -5.35
C ARG A 87 13.17 -4.38 -6.34
N LYS A 88 12.40 -5.26 -6.99
CA LYS A 88 11.36 -4.84 -7.94
C LYS A 88 10.24 -4.06 -7.27
N VAL A 89 9.82 -4.49 -6.08
CA VAL A 89 8.81 -3.76 -5.30
C VAL A 89 9.34 -2.39 -4.86
N VAL A 90 10.59 -2.31 -4.38
CA VAL A 90 11.22 -1.05 -4.01
C VAL A 90 11.28 -0.10 -5.21
N GLU A 91 11.73 -0.59 -6.38
CA GLU A 91 11.83 0.20 -7.61
C GLU A 91 10.48 0.82 -8.01
N VAL A 92 9.40 0.02 -8.05
CA VAL A 92 8.07 0.51 -8.42
C VAL A 92 7.52 1.51 -7.41
N LEU A 93 7.67 1.24 -6.11
CA LEU A 93 7.14 2.11 -5.08
C LEU A 93 7.88 3.45 -5.02
N VAL A 94 9.21 3.45 -5.20
CA VAL A 94 10.00 4.69 -5.27
C VAL A 94 9.62 5.52 -6.49
N ASN A 95 9.37 4.90 -7.64
CA ASN A 95 9.07 5.59 -8.89
C ASN A 95 7.63 6.11 -8.95
N PHE A 96 6.65 5.35 -8.46
CA PHE A 96 5.23 5.63 -8.69
C PHE A 96 4.45 6.04 -7.43
N GLU A 97 5.02 5.97 -6.23
CA GLU A 97 4.36 6.39 -4.99
C GLU A 97 5.23 7.33 -4.15
N PRO A 98 5.42 8.61 -4.57
CA PRO A 98 6.30 9.57 -3.87
C PRO A 98 5.83 9.95 -2.46
N ARG A 99 4.59 9.62 -2.08
CA ARG A 99 4.05 9.87 -0.75
C ARG A 99 4.51 8.83 0.27
N ALA A 100 4.98 7.66 -0.17
CA ALA A 100 5.46 6.58 0.69
C ALA A 100 6.99 6.57 0.71
N LYS A 101 7.57 6.85 1.88
CA LYS A 101 9.01 6.68 2.13
C LYS A 101 9.26 5.28 2.66
N ILE A 102 9.75 4.40 1.80
CA ILE A 102 10.04 3.01 2.12
C ILE A 102 11.14 2.94 3.18
N VAL A 103 10.92 2.14 4.21
CA VAL A 103 11.89 1.82 5.26
C VAL A 103 12.48 0.46 4.99
N ASP A 104 11.60 -0.53 4.77
CA ASP A 104 11.98 -1.91 4.60
C ASP A 104 10.94 -2.67 3.76
N VAL A 105 11.42 -3.63 2.98
CA VAL A 105 10.62 -4.56 2.18
C VAL A 105 11.20 -5.94 2.39
N ASN A 106 10.40 -6.83 2.98
CA ASN A 106 10.80 -8.19 3.28
C ASN A 106 9.90 -9.18 2.53
N ALA A 107 10.52 -10.09 1.77
CA ALA A 107 9.84 -11.17 1.07
C ALA A 107 10.19 -12.53 1.70
N ASN A 108 9.29 -13.05 2.54
CA ASN A 108 9.42 -14.37 3.12
C ASN A 108 8.80 -15.43 2.21
N ALA A 109 9.59 -16.42 1.80
CA ALA A 109 9.11 -17.55 1.02
C ALA A 109 8.31 -18.53 1.91
N ASP A 110 7.06 -18.80 1.53
CA ASP A 110 6.23 -19.88 2.06
C ASP A 110 6.30 -21.09 1.11
N ILE A 111 7.15 -22.05 1.47
CA ILE A 111 7.44 -23.24 0.67
C ILE A 111 6.21 -24.15 0.58
N ASP A 112 5.44 -24.25 1.66
CA ASP A 112 4.26 -25.11 1.72
C ASP A 112 3.11 -24.51 0.90
N GLY A 113 2.93 -23.19 1.01
CA GLY A 113 1.91 -22.42 0.29
C GLY A 113 2.26 -22.09 -1.18
N ASN A 114 3.48 -22.37 -1.64
CA ASN A 114 4.00 -21.92 -2.94
C ASN A 114 3.74 -20.42 -3.16
N GLY A 115 4.09 -19.61 -2.16
CA GLY A 115 3.80 -18.18 -2.16
C GLY A 115 4.87 -17.37 -1.44
N TYR A 116 4.78 -16.06 -1.56
CA TYR A 116 5.63 -15.13 -0.80
C TYR A 116 4.75 -14.28 0.11
N HIS A 117 5.12 -14.23 1.38
CA HIS A 117 4.58 -13.28 2.33
C HIS A 117 5.43 -12.01 2.28
N LEU A 118 4.83 -10.94 1.79
CA LEU A 118 5.52 -9.68 1.55
C LEU A 118 5.08 -8.66 2.60
N THR A 119 6.04 -8.16 3.36
CA THR A 119 5.84 -7.15 4.40
C THR A 119 6.56 -5.87 4.00
N ILE A 120 5.82 -4.76 3.90
CA ILE A 120 6.35 -3.45 3.51
C ILE A 120 6.13 -2.49 4.66
N SER A 121 7.22 -1.90 5.12
CA SER A 121 7.22 -0.85 6.13
C SER A 121 7.58 0.48 5.50
N PHE A 122 6.73 1.48 5.64
CA PHE A 122 6.97 2.82 5.08
C PHE A 122 6.40 3.94 5.96
N TYR A 123 6.92 5.15 5.78
CA TYR A 123 6.35 6.37 6.35
C TYR A 123 5.57 7.14 5.28
N VAL A 124 4.40 7.65 5.65
CA VAL A 124 3.68 8.59 4.78
C VAL A 124 4.23 10.00 5.00
N VAL A 125 4.52 10.73 3.92
CA VAL A 125 5.01 12.11 4.01
C VAL A 125 4.05 12.96 4.85
N GLY A 126 4.57 13.57 5.92
CA GLY A 126 3.79 14.40 6.85
C GLY A 126 3.29 13.65 8.09
N ILE A 127 3.46 12.33 8.16
CA ILE A 127 3.05 11.48 9.28
C ILE A 127 4.29 10.79 9.87
N GLN A 128 4.42 10.83 11.19
CA GLN A 128 5.59 10.30 11.91
C GLN A 128 5.42 8.83 12.36
N SER A 129 4.23 8.26 12.17
CA SER A 129 3.97 6.85 12.48
C SER A 129 4.39 5.97 11.31
N PRO A 130 5.16 4.88 11.55
CA PRO A 130 5.39 3.88 10.52
C PRO A 130 4.08 3.17 10.19
N VAL A 131 3.96 2.79 8.93
CA VAL A 131 2.81 2.10 8.38
C VAL A 131 3.30 0.80 7.77
N THR A 132 2.70 -0.30 8.20
CA THR A 132 2.94 -1.62 7.63
C THR A 132 1.80 -2.02 6.71
N VAL A 133 2.17 -2.66 5.60
CA VAL A 133 1.27 -3.34 4.67
C VAL A 133 1.80 -4.74 4.47
N GLU A 134 0.94 -5.71 4.71
CA GLU A 134 1.22 -7.13 4.48
C GLU A 134 0.38 -7.59 3.30
N THR A 135 1.04 -8.23 2.34
CA THR A 135 0.38 -8.83 1.19
C THR A 135 0.89 -10.24 0.98
N PHE A 136 -0.04 -11.17 0.87
CA PHE A 136 0.27 -12.53 0.47
C PHE A 136 0.14 -12.68 -1.04
N LEU A 137 1.21 -13.17 -1.65
CA LEU A 137 1.31 -13.38 -3.09
C LEU A 137 1.39 -14.88 -3.33
N GLN A 138 0.32 -15.45 -3.88
CA GLN A 138 0.21 -16.87 -4.17
C GLN A 138 -0.10 -17.10 -5.64
N ARG A 139 0.38 -18.24 -6.14
CA ARG A 139 -0.03 -18.74 -7.45
C ARG A 139 -1.49 -19.21 -7.38
N LEU A 140 -2.36 -18.62 -8.19
CA LEU A 140 -3.68 -19.20 -8.48
C LEU A 140 -3.46 -20.46 -9.33
N ARG A 141 -4.06 -21.57 -8.89
CA ARG A 141 -4.09 -22.83 -9.65
C ARG A 141 -5.08 -22.77 -10.79
#